data_AF-A0A1V4QYC3-F1
#
_entry.id   AF-A0A1V4QYC3-F1
#
_cell.length_a   1.000
_cell.length_b   1.000
_cell.length_c   1.000
_cell.angle_alpha   90.00
_cell.angle_beta   90.00
_cell.angle_gamma   90.00
#
_symmetry.space_group_name_H-M   'P 1'
#
loop_
_entity.id
_entity.type
_entity.pdbx_description
1 polymer ?
#
loop_
_entity_poly.entity_id
_entity_poly.type
_entity_poly.pdbx_seq_one_letter_code
_entity_poly.pdbx_strand_id
1 'polypeptide(L)'
;MPAMEPERSRTEAHWALLISGVGVLVWSGIGPRDRLTWMLEVSPVVVGGALLLGTYRRFRFSTLAYVLMWIHALILLVGGHWTYAHVPAFNWLRETFQLTRNHYDRLGHVAQGFVPAIVAREVLLRASPLRRGGWLFFIVLCVCLAISAATELVEWGAAMAMGGTAEQFLSLQGDPWDTQWDMFFAGCGAVAAQLLLARAHDRSMGALAPVAAGEPVVNSHRPPVHGRDAAARAPAVSGRAREAEFADEERAVRS
;
A
#
# COMPACT_ATOMS: atom_id res chain seq x y z
N MET A 1 -9.88 30.21 -7.84
CA MET A 1 -9.23 29.29 -8.81
C MET A 1 -8.01 28.68 -8.14
N PRO A 2 -7.92 27.37 -7.90
CA PRO A 2 -6.63 26.77 -7.59
C PRO A 2 -5.77 26.88 -8.85
N ALA A 3 -4.59 27.50 -8.74
CA ALA A 3 -3.67 27.66 -9.85
C ALA A 3 -3.25 26.26 -10.32
N MET A 4 -3.63 25.92 -11.55
CA MET A 4 -3.13 24.72 -12.22
C MET A 4 -1.63 24.94 -12.43
N GLU A 5 -0.80 24.42 -11.52
CA GLU A 5 0.64 24.43 -11.77
C GLU A 5 0.90 23.78 -13.14
N PRO A 6 1.68 24.41 -14.03
CA PRO A 6 1.95 23.86 -15.34
C PRO A 6 2.65 22.50 -15.18
N GLU A 7 2.31 21.53 -16.03
CA GLU A 7 2.82 20.15 -15.99
C GLU A 7 4.37 20.06 -15.97
N ARG A 8 5.00 21.08 -16.54
CA ARG A 8 6.45 21.31 -16.49
C ARG A 8 6.97 21.52 -15.06
N SER A 9 6.34 22.39 -14.25
CA SER A 9 6.73 22.64 -12.85
C SER A 9 6.69 21.35 -12.02
N ARG A 10 5.63 20.55 -12.19
CA ARG A 10 5.51 19.25 -11.50
C ARG A 10 6.62 18.28 -11.89
N THR A 11 7.00 18.27 -13.17
CA THR A 11 8.06 17.38 -13.65
C THR A 11 9.42 17.81 -13.11
N GLU A 12 9.70 19.12 -13.10
CA GLU A 12 10.90 19.69 -12.49
C GLU A 12 10.97 19.34 -10.99
N ALA A 13 9.86 19.44 -10.25
CA ALA A 13 9.79 19.02 -8.86
C ALA A 13 10.09 17.52 -8.66
N HIS A 14 9.55 16.64 -9.52
CA HIS A 14 9.81 15.19 -9.42
C HIS A 14 11.29 14.86 -9.67
N TRP A 15 11.92 15.55 -10.64
CA TRP A 15 13.36 15.41 -10.88
C TRP A 15 14.19 15.94 -9.70
N ALA A 16 13.79 17.06 -9.09
CA ALA A 16 14.48 17.58 -7.91
C ALA A 16 14.42 16.59 -6.73
N LEU A 17 13.28 15.93 -6.51
CA LEU A 17 13.14 14.86 -5.50
C LEU A 17 14.05 13.68 -5.84
N LEU A 18 14.09 13.24 -7.10
CA LEU A 18 14.95 12.14 -7.51
C LEU A 18 16.44 12.46 -7.33
N ILE A 19 16.89 13.63 -7.82
CA ILE A 19 18.30 14.03 -7.76
C ILE A 19 18.76 14.17 -6.31
N SER A 20 17.95 14.82 -5.47
CA SER A 20 18.26 14.93 -4.04
C SER A 20 18.26 13.57 -3.35
N GLY A 21 17.30 12.69 -3.66
CA GLY A 21 17.27 11.31 -3.16
C GLY A 21 18.51 10.51 -3.56
N VAL A 22 18.95 10.62 -4.81
CA VAL A 22 20.21 10.00 -5.28
C VAL A 22 21.42 10.58 -4.56
N GLY A 23 21.45 11.90 -4.32
CA GLY A 23 22.52 12.52 -3.53
C GLY A 23 22.62 11.94 -2.12
N VAL A 24 21.49 11.75 -1.44
CA VAL A 24 21.44 11.14 -0.10
C VAL A 24 21.78 9.64 -0.16
N LEU A 25 21.39 8.93 -1.21
CA LEU A 25 21.75 7.52 -1.43
C LEU A 25 23.27 7.35 -1.58
N VAL A 26 23.92 8.23 -2.34
CA VAL A 26 25.37 8.22 -2.46
C VAL A 26 26.01 8.54 -1.11
N TRP A 27 25.53 9.55 -0.41
CA TRP A 27 26.04 9.91 0.92
C TRP A 27 25.91 8.76 1.92
N SER A 28 24.75 8.08 1.98
CA SER A 28 24.52 7.01 2.97
C SER A 28 25.48 5.84 2.77
N GLY A 29 25.90 5.58 1.52
CA GLY A 29 26.88 4.54 1.18
C GLY A 29 28.35 4.91 1.47
N ILE A 30 28.64 6.15 1.84
CA ILE A 30 30.00 6.57 2.23
C ILE A 30 30.19 6.27 3.72
N GLY A 31 30.91 5.19 4.01
CA GLY A 31 31.22 4.78 5.37
C GLY A 31 30.00 4.44 6.24
N PRO A 32 29.05 3.59 5.77
CA PRO A 32 27.97 3.11 6.61
C PRO A 32 28.52 2.30 7.78
N ARG A 33 27.80 2.33 8.91
CA ARG A 33 28.23 1.65 10.14
C ARG A 33 28.34 0.14 9.96
N ASP A 34 27.38 -0.47 9.28
CA ASP A 34 27.47 -1.87 8.84
C ASP A 34 27.05 -1.96 7.37
N ARG A 35 27.89 -2.60 6.54
CA ARG A 35 27.67 -2.65 5.09
C ARG A 35 26.53 -3.60 4.71
N LEU A 36 26.38 -4.72 5.44
CA LEU A 36 25.35 -5.70 5.15
C LEU A 36 23.97 -5.14 5.51
N THR A 37 23.82 -4.58 6.72
CA THR A 37 22.62 -3.87 7.13
C THR A 37 22.31 -2.72 6.19
N TRP A 38 23.30 -1.91 5.81
CA TRP A 38 23.09 -0.85 4.80
C TRP A 38 22.52 -1.40 3.49
N MET A 39 23.08 -2.49 2.96
CA MET A 39 22.57 -3.10 1.73
C MET A 39 21.11 -3.57 1.88
N LEU A 40 20.77 -4.20 2.99
CA LEU A 40 19.42 -4.70 3.26
C LEU A 40 18.42 -3.54 3.37
N GLU A 41 18.72 -2.55 4.20
CA GLU A 41 17.87 -1.38 4.47
C GLU A 41 17.69 -0.46 3.25
N VAL A 42 18.72 -0.33 2.42
CA VAL A 42 18.70 0.56 1.25
C VAL A 42 18.13 -0.13 0.01
N SER A 43 18.11 -1.47 -0.04
CA SER A 43 17.57 -2.22 -1.18
C SER A 43 16.14 -1.83 -1.59
N PRO A 44 15.17 -1.57 -0.67
CA PRO A 44 13.82 -1.16 -1.05
C PRO A 44 13.81 0.22 -1.72
N VAL A 45 14.71 1.13 -1.34
CA VAL A 45 14.85 2.45 -1.96
C VAL A 45 15.33 2.34 -3.40
N VAL A 46 16.33 1.49 -3.64
CA VAL A 46 16.89 1.28 -5.00
C VAL A 46 15.85 0.62 -5.90
N VAL A 47 15.20 -0.45 -5.42
CA VAL A 47 14.15 -1.15 -6.16
C VAL A 47 12.96 -0.23 -6.42
N GLY A 48 12.48 0.48 -5.40
CA GLY A 48 11.39 1.44 -5.53
C GLY A 48 11.71 2.56 -6.52
N GLY A 49 12.90 3.15 -6.44
CA GLY A 49 13.36 4.18 -7.37
C GLY A 49 13.42 3.68 -8.82
N ALA A 50 13.96 2.48 -9.06
CA ALA A 50 14.00 1.86 -10.38
C ALA A 50 12.58 1.60 -10.94
N LEU A 51 11.67 1.10 -10.11
CA LEU A 51 10.26 0.89 -10.49
C LEU A 51 9.58 2.21 -10.84
N LEU A 52 9.78 3.28 -10.05
CA LEU A 52 9.21 4.59 -10.33
C LEU A 52 9.74 5.17 -11.65
N LEU A 53 11.03 5.04 -11.93
CA LEU A 53 11.63 5.45 -13.20
C LEU A 53 11.05 4.67 -14.39
N GLY A 54 10.99 3.34 -14.27
CA GLY A 54 10.47 2.45 -15.33
C GLY A 54 8.97 2.64 -15.59
N THR A 55 8.20 3.01 -14.57
CA THR A 55 6.75 3.21 -14.68
C THR A 55 6.34 4.66 -14.93
N TYR A 56 7.25 5.63 -14.80
CA TYR A 56 6.94 7.07 -14.83
C TYR A 56 6.10 7.51 -16.04
N ARG A 57 6.38 6.95 -17.23
CA ARG A 57 5.66 7.29 -18.46
C ARG A 57 4.30 6.59 -18.60
N ARG A 58 4.10 5.45 -17.92
CA ARG A 58 2.87 4.64 -18.00
C ARG A 58 1.90 4.98 -16.87
N PHE A 59 2.43 5.10 -15.66
CA PHE A 59 1.70 5.40 -14.45
C PHE A 59 2.50 6.42 -13.62
N ARG A 60 2.22 7.71 -13.85
CA ARG A 60 2.80 8.80 -13.06
C ARG A 60 2.00 8.95 -11.77
N PHE A 61 2.66 8.80 -10.63
CA PHE A 61 2.04 9.04 -9.32
C PHE A 61 1.77 10.53 -9.09
N SER A 62 0.89 10.83 -8.14
CA SER A 62 0.63 12.19 -7.71
C SER A 62 1.85 12.80 -7.00
N THR A 63 2.02 14.12 -7.10
CA THR A 63 3.19 14.80 -6.50
C THR A 63 3.26 14.58 -4.99
N LEU A 64 2.11 14.52 -4.29
CA LEU A 64 2.05 14.13 -2.89
C LEU A 64 2.67 12.74 -2.64
N ALA A 65 2.33 11.75 -3.47
CA ALA A 65 2.90 10.40 -3.34
C ALA A 65 4.42 10.41 -3.59
N TYR A 66 4.92 11.15 -4.60
CA TYR A 66 6.36 11.29 -4.82
C TYR A 66 7.10 11.93 -3.64
N VAL A 67 6.53 12.98 -3.03
CA VAL A 67 7.11 13.61 -1.84
C VAL A 67 7.16 12.62 -0.68
N LEU A 68 6.08 11.87 -0.44
CA LEU A 68 6.04 10.87 0.64
C LEU A 68 7.02 9.73 0.39
N MET A 69 7.11 9.21 -0.83
CA MET A 69 8.10 8.18 -1.20
C MET A 69 9.53 8.70 -1.01
N TRP A 70 9.79 9.96 -1.35
CA TRP A 70 11.08 10.60 -1.09
C TRP A 70 11.38 10.71 0.40
N ILE A 71 10.44 11.17 1.23
CA ILE A 71 10.61 11.23 2.70
C ILE A 71 10.91 9.83 3.26
N HIS A 72 10.16 8.81 2.84
CA HIS A 72 10.37 7.43 3.28
C HIS A 72 11.74 6.91 2.86
N ALA A 73 12.17 7.20 1.63
CA ALA A 73 13.52 6.88 1.18
C ALA A 73 14.58 7.54 2.06
N LEU A 74 14.42 8.82 2.44
CA LEU A 74 15.38 9.46 3.34
C LEU A 74 15.46 8.78 4.71
N ILE A 75 14.34 8.34 5.26
CA ILE A 75 14.30 7.59 6.53
C ILE A 75 15.12 6.30 6.38
N LEU A 76 14.87 5.51 5.34
CA LEU A 76 15.61 4.27 5.08
C LEU A 76 17.11 4.53 4.86
N LEU A 77 17.49 5.57 4.13
CA LEU A 77 18.89 5.90 3.84
C LEU A 77 19.65 6.36 5.10
N VAL A 78 19.01 7.18 5.94
CA VAL A 78 19.55 7.62 7.23
C VAL A 78 19.72 6.44 8.17
N GLY A 79 18.68 5.62 8.28
CA GLY A 79 18.70 4.41 9.10
C GLY A 79 19.75 3.41 8.63
N GLY A 80 19.88 3.17 7.32
CA GLY A 80 20.90 2.30 6.76
C GLY A 80 22.33 2.81 6.96
N HIS A 81 22.56 4.13 6.90
CA HIS A 81 23.89 4.71 7.12
C HIS A 81 24.38 4.47 8.55
N TRP A 82 23.53 4.74 9.54
CA TRP A 82 23.90 4.60 10.95
C TRP A 82 23.56 3.26 11.58
N THR A 83 22.76 2.41 10.94
CA THR A 83 21.91 1.36 11.55
C THR A 83 20.83 1.95 12.46
N TYR A 84 19.65 1.32 12.46
CA TYR A 84 18.47 1.84 13.16
C TYR A 84 18.70 1.99 14.67
N ALA A 85 19.47 1.08 15.28
CA ALA A 85 19.81 1.13 16.70
C ALA A 85 20.74 2.29 17.09
N HIS A 86 21.31 3.01 16.12
CA HIS A 86 22.39 3.97 16.37
C HIS A 86 22.22 5.33 15.69
N VAL A 87 21.03 5.64 15.17
CA VAL A 87 20.77 6.97 14.61
C VAL A 87 20.99 8.06 15.68
N PRO A 88 21.91 9.02 15.48
CA PRO A 88 22.36 9.95 16.53
C PRO A 88 21.25 10.76 17.20
N ALA A 89 20.29 11.26 16.42
CA ALA A 89 19.16 12.03 16.94
C ALA A 89 18.31 11.21 17.93
N PHE A 90 18.15 9.91 17.67
CA PHE A 90 17.38 9.04 18.55
C PHE A 90 18.19 8.49 19.72
N ASN A 91 19.53 8.40 19.62
CA ASN A 91 20.37 8.17 20.79
C ASN A 91 20.27 9.35 21.77
N TRP A 92 20.28 10.58 21.26
CA TRP A 92 20.08 11.78 22.08
C TRP A 92 18.70 11.77 22.78
N LEU A 93 17.62 11.41 22.06
CA LEU A 93 16.29 11.25 22.67
C LEU A 93 16.27 10.16 23.73
N ARG A 94 16.88 9.01 23.44
CA ARG A 94 17.00 7.89 24.39
C ARG A 94 17.68 8.35 25.68
N GLU A 95 18.80 9.06 25.58
CA GLU A 95 19.56 9.54 26.74
C GLU A 95 18.79 10.64 27.49
N THR A 96 18.18 11.58 26.78
CA THR A 96 17.44 12.72 27.37
C THR A 96 16.20 12.26 28.14
N PHE A 97 15.46 11.28 27.59
CA PHE A 97 14.23 10.75 28.20
C PHE A 97 14.44 9.43 28.95
N GLN A 98 15.69 8.97 29.10
CA GLN A 98 16.06 7.70 29.74
C GLN A 98 15.28 6.49 29.18
N LEU A 99 15.10 6.46 27.86
CA LEU A 99 14.43 5.35 27.18
C LEU A 99 15.34 4.11 27.17
N THR A 100 14.72 2.94 27.13
CA THR A 100 15.45 1.67 27.15
C THR A 100 16.18 1.37 25.84
N ARG A 101 15.71 1.91 24.71
CA ARG A 101 16.30 1.67 23.38
C ARG A 101 16.21 2.89 22.47
N ASN A 102 16.90 2.81 21.33
CA ASN A 102 16.75 3.75 20.23
C ASN A 102 15.49 3.36 19.41
N HIS A 103 14.53 4.28 19.29
CA HIS A 103 13.24 4.01 18.63
C HIS A 103 13.17 4.49 17.17
N TYR A 104 14.31 4.68 16.50
CA TYR A 104 14.32 5.10 15.09
C TYR A 104 13.54 4.12 14.19
N ASP A 105 13.68 2.84 14.52
CA ASP A 105 12.97 1.73 13.89
C ASP A 105 11.45 1.89 13.91
N ARG A 106 10.88 2.29 15.06
CA ARG A 106 9.45 2.58 15.18
C ARG A 106 8.99 3.71 14.25
N LEU A 107 9.83 4.74 14.04
CA LEU A 107 9.56 5.78 13.05
C LEU A 107 9.58 5.20 11.62
N GLY A 108 10.53 4.31 11.32
CA GLY A 108 10.58 3.54 10.09
C GLY A 108 9.28 2.81 9.81
N HIS A 109 8.76 2.06 10.79
CA HIS A 109 7.51 1.31 10.64
C HIS A 109 6.27 2.18 10.54
N VAL A 110 6.18 3.30 11.26
CA VAL A 110 5.12 4.29 11.02
C VAL A 110 5.17 4.78 9.57
N ALA A 111 6.34 5.10 9.05
CA ALA A 111 6.50 5.53 7.66
C ALA A 111 6.20 4.41 6.65
N GLN A 112 6.56 3.16 6.97
CA GLN A 112 6.26 1.95 6.19
C GLN A 112 4.76 1.66 6.13
N GLY A 113 3.99 2.06 7.13
CA GLY A 113 2.53 2.09 7.05
C GLY A 113 2.00 3.26 6.23
N PHE A 114 2.49 4.45 6.58
CA PHE A 114 1.92 5.73 6.14
C PHE A 114 2.11 5.98 4.65
N VAL A 115 3.30 5.73 4.11
CA VAL A 115 3.63 6.04 2.71
C VAL A 115 3.05 5.01 1.75
N PRO A 116 3.24 3.69 1.95
CA PRO A 116 2.57 2.66 1.15
C PRO A 116 1.05 2.77 1.16
N ALA A 117 0.42 3.29 2.21
CA ALA A 117 -1.03 3.50 2.21
C ALA A 117 -1.48 4.47 1.11
N ILE A 118 -0.74 5.57 0.89
CA ILE A 118 -1.04 6.53 -0.16
C ILE A 118 -0.74 5.95 -1.55
N VAL A 119 0.36 5.22 -1.68
CA VAL A 119 0.74 4.54 -2.94
C VAL A 119 -0.31 3.50 -3.33
N ALA A 120 -0.66 2.59 -2.41
CA ALA A 120 -1.68 1.56 -2.62
C ALA A 120 -3.05 2.18 -2.90
N ARG A 121 -3.46 3.20 -2.14
CA ARG A 121 -4.70 3.94 -2.38
C ARG A 121 -4.74 4.52 -3.80
N GLU A 122 -3.63 5.10 -4.27
CA GLU A 122 -3.55 5.69 -5.61
C GLU A 122 -3.64 4.63 -6.71
N VAL A 123 -2.90 3.54 -6.57
CA VAL A 123 -2.95 2.41 -7.52
C VAL A 123 -4.37 1.85 -7.58
N LEU A 124 -4.99 1.55 -6.43
CA LEU A 124 -6.33 0.98 -6.38
C LEU A 124 -7.38 1.93 -6.99
N LEU A 125 -7.31 3.23 -6.72
CA LEU A 125 -8.27 4.19 -7.27
C LEU A 125 -8.11 4.44 -8.77
N ARG A 126 -6.90 4.28 -9.32
CA ARG A 126 -6.60 4.64 -10.71
C ARG A 126 -6.44 3.45 -11.65
N ALA A 127 -6.19 2.26 -11.11
CA ALA A 127 -5.93 1.04 -11.88
C ALA A 127 -6.88 -0.12 -11.52
N SER A 128 -7.94 0.13 -10.75
CA SER A 128 -8.93 -0.88 -10.40
C SER A 128 -10.36 -0.27 -10.35
N PRO A 129 -11.42 -1.09 -10.32
CA PRO A 129 -12.80 -0.60 -10.20
C PRO A 129 -13.17 -0.09 -8.80
N LEU A 130 -12.24 -0.14 -7.85
CA LEU A 130 -12.48 0.21 -6.45
C LEU A 130 -12.79 1.70 -6.30
N ARG A 131 -13.87 2.00 -5.59
CA ARG A 131 -14.31 3.38 -5.33
C ARG A 131 -13.86 3.86 -3.97
N ARG A 132 -13.83 5.19 -3.79
CA ARG A 132 -13.63 5.82 -2.49
C ARG A 132 -14.68 5.32 -1.48
N GLY A 133 -14.24 4.93 -0.29
CA GLY A 133 -15.12 4.45 0.78
C GLY A 133 -14.43 3.47 1.73
N GLY A 134 -15.22 2.81 2.57
CA GLY A 134 -14.72 1.88 3.59
C GLY A 134 -13.97 0.67 3.03
N TRP A 135 -14.39 0.13 1.87
CA TRP A 135 -13.69 -1.00 1.24
C TRP A 135 -12.28 -0.65 0.76
N LEU A 136 -12.12 0.53 0.15
CA LEU A 136 -10.78 1.04 -0.18
C LEU A 136 -9.94 1.20 1.07
N PHE A 137 -10.51 1.79 2.14
CA PHE A 137 -9.80 1.98 3.40
C PHE A 137 -9.29 0.67 3.99
N PHE A 138 -10.17 -0.33 4.05
CA PHE A 138 -9.88 -1.66 4.56
C PHE A 138 -8.81 -2.37 3.73
N ILE A 139 -8.96 -2.40 2.41
CA ILE A 139 -7.99 -3.09 1.52
C ILE A 139 -6.62 -2.42 1.59
N VAL A 140 -6.55 -1.09 1.62
CA VAL A 140 -5.27 -0.37 1.79
C VAL A 140 -4.60 -0.73 3.11
N LEU A 141 -5.37 -0.78 4.21
CA LEU A 141 -4.84 -1.19 5.51
C LEU A 141 -4.32 -2.65 5.47
N CYS A 142 -5.07 -3.57 4.88
CA CYS A 142 -4.63 -4.95 4.70
C CYS A 142 -3.35 -5.05 3.87
N VAL A 143 -3.22 -4.28 2.80
CA VAL A 143 -2.00 -4.24 1.97
C VAL A 143 -0.80 -3.76 2.80
N CYS A 144 -0.94 -2.68 3.56
CA CYS A 144 0.16 -2.18 4.41
C CYS A 144 0.57 -3.19 5.48
N LEU A 145 -0.40 -3.82 6.16
CA LEU A 145 -0.12 -4.85 7.16
C LEU A 145 0.50 -6.10 6.53
N ALA A 146 0.07 -6.50 5.33
CA ALA A 146 0.66 -7.62 4.60
C ALA A 146 2.11 -7.32 4.18
N ILE A 147 2.41 -6.09 3.75
CA ILE A 147 3.78 -5.64 3.47
C ILE A 147 4.61 -5.71 4.74
N SER A 148 4.10 -5.20 5.87
CA SER A 148 4.81 -5.26 7.16
C SER A 148 5.07 -6.69 7.61
N ALA A 149 4.06 -7.57 7.55
CA ALA A 149 4.27 -8.97 7.89
C ALA A 149 5.28 -9.66 6.94
N ALA A 150 5.27 -9.31 5.66
CA ALA A 150 6.21 -9.88 4.69
C ALA A 150 7.66 -9.46 4.96
N THR A 151 7.92 -8.21 5.34
CA THR A 151 9.30 -7.77 5.69
C THR A 151 9.82 -8.53 6.90
N GLU A 152 9.01 -8.64 7.97
CA GLU A 152 9.36 -9.40 9.17
C GLU A 152 9.66 -10.87 8.87
N LEU A 153 8.88 -11.50 8.00
CA LEU A 153 9.11 -12.89 7.58
C LEU A 153 10.41 -13.04 6.77
N VAL A 154 10.74 -12.06 5.93
CA VAL A 154 11.99 -12.07 5.16
C VAL A 154 13.19 -11.90 6.08
N GLU A 155 13.12 -10.99 7.04
CA GLU A 155 14.21 -10.75 7.99
C GLU A 155 14.43 -11.94 8.92
N TRP A 156 13.35 -12.51 9.48
CA TRP A 156 13.41 -13.75 10.24
C TRP A 156 14.00 -14.91 9.41
N GLY A 157 13.56 -15.06 8.16
CA GLY A 157 14.09 -16.06 7.24
C GLY A 157 15.58 -15.89 6.95
N ALA A 158 16.03 -14.63 6.77
CA ALA A 158 17.43 -14.30 6.55
C ALA A 158 18.29 -14.62 7.79
N ALA A 159 17.80 -14.29 8.99
CA ALA A 159 18.48 -14.60 10.26
C ALA A 159 18.70 -16.11 10.42
N MET A 160 17.67 -16.93 10.14
CA MET A 160 17.78 -18.39 10.17
C MET A 160 18.79 -18.93 9.14
N ALA A 161 18.78 -18.39 7.91
CA ALA A 161 19.66 -18.85 6.84
C ALA A 161 21.15 -18.56 7.12
N MET A 162 21.45 -17.47 7.84
CA MET A 162 22.82 -17.07 8.19
C MET A 162 23.33 -17.72 9.48
N GLY A 163 22.53 -18.60 10.11
CA GLY A 163 22.90 -19.32 11.33
C GLY A 163 23.02 -18.44 12.58
N GLY A 164 22.50 -17.21 12.54
CA GLY A 164 22.46 -16.30 13.68
C GLY A 164 21.16 -16.44 14.48
N THR A 165 21.14 -15.88 15.69
CA THR A 165 19.87 -15.67 16.39
C THR A 165 19.14 -14.47 15.77
N ALA A 166 17.81 -14.45 15.87
CA ALA A 166 17.00 -13.30 15.48
C ALA A 166 17.56 -12.00 16.11
N GLU A 167 18.01 -12.07 17.36
CA GLU A 167 18.64 -10.96 18.11
C GLU A 167 19.96 -10.44 17.53
N GLN A 168 20.72 -11.27 16.80
CA GLN A 168 22.00 -10.86 16.19
C GLN A 168 21.82 -10.19 14.83
N PHE A 169 20.69 -10.42 14.16
CA PHE A 169 20.42 -9.87 12.82
C PHE A 169 19.31 -8.83 12.79
N LEU A 170 18.32 -8.95 13.66
CA LEU A 170 17.23 -8.01 13.80
C LEU A 170 17.64 -6.91 14.79
N SER A 171 17.22 -5.68 14.54
CA SER A 171 17.44 -4.52 15.42
C SER A 171 16.55 -4.57 16.69
N LEU A 172 16.36 -5.76 17.27
CA LEU A 172 15.46 -6.02 18.41
C LEU A 172 15.83 -5.19 19.63
N GLN A 173 17.11 -4.88 19.82
CA GLN A 173 17.59 -4.16 20.99
C GLN A 173 17.09 -4.78 22.32
N GLY A 174 16.93 -6.12 22.34
CA GLY A 174 16.41 -6.89 23.47
C GLY A 174 14.89 -6.87 23.66
N ASP A 175 14.11 -6.38 22.68
CA ASP A 175 12.64 -6.38 22.71
C ASP A 175 12.08 -7.67 22.05
N PRO A 176 11.51 -8.61 22.82
CA PRO A 176 10.93 -9.83 22.26
C PRO A 176 9.61 -9.57 21.48
N TRP A 177 9.03 -8.39 21.62
CA TRP A 177 7.79 -8.00 20.95
C TRP A 177 8.01 -7.09 19.73
N ASP A 178 9.25 -7.00 19.24
CA ASP A 178 9.63 -6.02 18.22
C ASP A 178 8.73 -6.12 16.98
N THR A 179 8.72 -7.30 16.36
CA THR A 179 7.90 -7.63 15.20
C THR A 179 6.42 -7.27 15.38
N GLN A 180 5.83 -7.48 16.57
CA GLN A 180 4.43 -7.12 16.83
C GLN A 180 4.24 -5.61 16.90
N TRP A 181 5.17 -4.90 17.54
CA TRP A 181 5.16 -3.44 17.56
C TRP A 181 5.37 -2.85 16.17
N ASP A 182 6.22 -3.44 15.35
CA ASP A 182 6.48 -2.99 13.98
C ASP A 182 5.24 -3.06 13.11
N MET A 183 4.57 -4.22 13.13
CA MET A 183 3.26 -4.36 12.47
C MET A 183 2.20 -3.41 13.04
N PHE A 184 2.19 -3.18 14.36
CA PHE A 184 1.25 -2.25 14.99
C PHE A 184 1.49 -0.80 14.53
N PHE A 185 2.74 -0.33 14.55
CA PHE A 185 3.10 1.02 14.11
C PHE A 185 2.89 1.22 12.61
N ALA A 186 3.15 0.19 11.79
CA ALA A 186 2.77 0.20 10.38
C ALA A 186 1.25 0.30 10.20
N GLY A 187 0.46 -0.45 10.97
CA GLY A 187 -0.99 -0.33 10.99
C GLY A 187 -1.47 1.08 11.35
N CYS A 188 -0.93 1.66 12.43
CA CYS A 188 -1.23 3.03 12.85
C CYS A 188 -0.85 4.06 11.78
N GLY A 189 0.32 3.92 11.17
CA GLY A 189 0.78 4.77 10.07
C GLY A 189 -0.18 4.73 8.87
N ALA A 190 -0.62 3.53 8.49
CA ALA A 190 -1.56 3.34 7.38
C ALA A 190 -2.93 3.97 7.68
N VAL A 191 -3.47 3.80 8.89
CA VAL A 191 -4.71 4.46 9.32
C VAL A 191 -4.54 5.98 9.30
N ALA A 192 -3.46 6.50 9.89
CA ALA A 192 -3.19 7.93 9.96
C ALA A 192 -3.09 8.56 8.56
N ALA A 193 -2.36 7.94 7.63
CA ALA A 193 -2.24 8.43 6.26
C ALA A 193 -3.60 8.58 5.58
N GLN A 194 -4.46 7.57 5.69
CA GLN A 194 -5.76 7.59 5.05
C GLN A 194 -6.71 8.62 5.69
N LEU A 195 -6.67 8.79 7.01
CA LEU A 195 -7.51 9.78 7.69
C LEU A 195 -7.02 11.22 7.45
N LEU A 196 -5.72 11.46 7.51
CA LEU A 196 -5.14 12.80 7.45
C LEU A 196 -4.98 13.30 6.02
N LEU A 197 -4.65 12.43 5.06
CA LEU A 197 -4.28 12.84 3.71
C LEU A 197 -5.30 12.54 2.63
N ALA A 198 -6.41 11.83 2.90
CA ALA A 198 -7.39 11.48 1.85
C ALA A 198 -7.79 12.65 0.95
N ARG A 199 -8.13 13.81 1.54
CA ARG A 199 -8.54 15.01 0.78
C ARG A 199 -7.39 15.65 0.02
N ALA A 200 -6.21 15.73 0.62
CA ALA A 200 -5.02 16.27 -0.03
C ALA A 200 -4.59 15.38 -1.21
N HIS A 201 -4.65 14.06 -1.01
CA HIS A 201 -4.34 13.06 -2.02
C HIS A 201 -5.33 13.09 -3.17
N ASP A 202 -6.63 13.20 -2.90
CA ASP A 202 -7.65 13.33 -3.94
C ASP A 202 -7.44 14.59 -4.81
N ARG A 203 -7.08 15.72 -4.19
CA ARG A 203 -6.71 16.94 -4.93
C ARG A 203 -5.44 16.76 -5.76
N SER A 204 -4.42 16.12 -5.18
CA SER A 204 -3.14 15.82 -5.85
C SER A 204 -3.34 14.92 -7.09
N MET A 205 -4.23 13.93 -7.01
CA MET A 205 -4.58 13.07 -8.13
C MET A 205 -5.44 13.78 -9.20
N GLY A 206 -6.32 14.70 -8.81
CA GLY A 206 -7.16 15.46 -9.74
C GLY A 206 -6.36 16.33 -10.72
N ALA A 207 -5.10 16.64 -10.39
CA ALA A 207 -4.18 17.38 -11.26
C ALA A 207 -3.46 16.50 -12.31
N LEU A 208 -3.68 15.19 -12.29
CA LEU A 208 -3.06 14.24 -13.22
C LEU A 208 -3.94 14.00 -14.44
N ALA A 209 -3.30 13.77 -15.59
CA ALA A 209 -4.00 13.28 -16.77
C ALA A 209 -4.63 11.90 -16.48
N PRO A 210 -5.80 11.59 -17.08
CA PRO A 210 -6.36 10.24 -17.03
C PRO A 210 -5.32 9.23 -17.49
N VAL A 211 -5.22 8.08 -16.80
CA VAL A 211 -4.44 6.95 -17.33
C VAL A 211 -5.09 6.59 -18.66
N ALA A 212 -4.33 6.57 -19.75
CA ALA A 212 -4.84 6.20 -21.07
C ALA A 212 -5.53 4.84 -20.94
N ALA A 213 -6.85 4.84 -20.94
CA ALA A 213 -7.61 3.61 -20.92
C ALA A 213 -7.25 2.87 -22.21
N GLY A 214 -6.68 1.66 -22.08
CA GLY A 214 -6.85 0.69 -23.15
C GLY A 214 -8.34 0.63 -23.46
N GLU A 215 -8.69 0.68 -24.75
CA GLU A 215 -10.08 0.74 -25.21
C GLU A 215 -10.94 -0.18 -24.34
N PRO A 216 -12.10 0.29 -23.84
CA PRO A 216 -12.98 -0.59 -23.12
C PRO A 216 -13.27 -1.77 -24.03
N VAL A 217 -12.95 -2.98 -23.57
CA VAL A 217 -13.44 -4.20 -24.22
C VAL A 217 -14.95 -4.10 -24.14
N VAL A 218 -15.56 -3.54 -25.18
CA VAL A 218 -17.00 -3.55 -25.39
C VAL A 218 -17.32 -5.02 -25.52
N ASN A 219 -17.78 -5.60 -24.41
CA ASN A 219 -18.28 -6.95 -24.41
C ASN A 219 -19.58 -6.89 -25.21
N SER A 220 -19.48 -7.08 -26.52
CA SER A 220 -20.58 -7.01 -27.49
C SER A 220 -21.48 -8.25 -27.39
N HIS A 221 -21.77 -8.71 -26.17
CA HIS A 221 -22.90 -9.58 -25.92
C HIS A 221 -24.18 -8.73 -25.94
N ARG A 222 -24.51 -8.26 -27.15
CA ARG A 222 -25.89 -7.96 -27.51
C ARG A 222 -26.57 -9.33 -27.62
N PRO A 223 -27.53 -9.69 -26.75
CA PRO A 223 -28.34 -10.88 -27.02
C PRO A 223 -29.04 -10.66 -28.37
N PRO A 224 -29.18 -11.71 -29.21
CA PRO A 224 -29.85 -11.56 -30.49
C PRO A 224 -31.27 -11.08 -30.25
N VAL A 225 -31.62 -9.93 -30.85
CA VAL A 225 -32.99 -9.46 -30.93
C VAL A 225 -33.71 -10.43 -31.88
N HIS A 226 -34.32 -11.46 -31.32
CA HIS A 226 -35.31 -12.23 -32.06
C HIS A 226 -36.59 -11.41 -32.14
N GLY A 227 -36.75 -10.72 -33.27
CA GLY A 227 -38.04 -10.23 -33.71
C GLY A 227 -38.96 -11.42 -33.98
N ARG A 228 -40.02 -11.54 -33.20
CA ARG A 228 -41.29 -12.11 -33.63
C ARG A 228 -42.42 -11.35 -32.94
N ASP A 229 -43.04 -10.48 -33.72
CA ASP A 229 -44.46 -10.19 -33.54
C ASP A 229 -45.29 -11.47 -33.75
N ALA A 230 -46.43 -11.47 -33.09
CA ALA A 230 -47.64 -12.29 -33.30
C ALA A 230 -47.84 -13.56 -32.46
N ALA A 231 -48.94 -13.47 -31.70
CA ALA A 231 -49.88 -14.52 -31.27
C ALA A 231 -49.47 -15.42 -30.09
N ALA A 232 -50.09 -15.22 -28.93
CA ALA A 232 -51.35 -15.89 -28.57
C ALA A 232 -51.72 -15.65 -27.11
N ARG A 233 -53.00 -15.39 -26.89
CA ARG A 233 -53.67 -15.29 -25.59
C ARG A 233 -53.46 -16.58 -24.78
N ALA A 234 -53.00 -16.48 -23.54
CA ALA A 234 -53.12 -17.56 -22.55
C ALA A 234 -54.40 -17.31 -21.71
N PRO A 235 -55.25 -18.33 -21.48
CA PRO A 235 -56.35 -18.19 -20.53
C PRO A 235 -55.81 -18.31 -19.10
N ALA A 236 -56.43 -17.56 -18.19
CA ALA A 236 -56.17 -17.65 -16.76
C ALA A 236 -56.51 -19.05 -16.23
N VAL A 237 -55.51 -19.78 -15.74
CA VAL A 237 -55.73 -21.00 -14.97
C VAL A 237 -55.96 -20.61 -13.52
N SER A 238 -57.12 -21.00 -13.01
CA SER A 238 -57.61 -20.75 -11.66
C SER A 238 -56.81 -21.54 -10.62
N GLY A 239 -56.58 -20.91 -9.46
CA GLY A 239 -55.81 -21.45 -8.33
C GLY A 239 -56.49 -22.57 -7.54
N ARG A 240 -57.05 -23.60 -8.19
CA ARG A 240 -57.63 -24.79 -7.50
C ARG A 240 -56.89 -26.11 -7.71
N ALA A 241 -55.77 -26.12 -8.45
CA ALA A 241 -55.02 -27.35 -8.71
C ALA A 241 -53.81 -27.58 -7.80
N ARG A 242 -53.39 -26.59 -6.99
CA ARG A 242 -52.21 -26.73 -6.09
C ARG A 242 -52.51 -27.26 -4.69
N GLU A 243 -53.78 -27.30 -4.27
CA GLU A 243 -54.15 -27.80 -2.94
C GLU A 243 -54.36 -29.32 -2.88
N ALA A 244 -54.58 -29.98 -4.03
CA ALA A 244 -54.73 -31.44 -4.08
C ALA A 244 -53.38 -32.18 -4.06
N GLU A 245 -52.31 -31.56 -4.55
CA GLU A 245 -50.98 -32.18 -4.64
C GLU A 245 -50.23 -32.17 -3.29
N PHE A 246 -50.53 -31.19 -2.41
CA PHE A 246 -49.93 -31.11 -1.07
C PHE A 246 -50.56 -32.05 -0.03
N ALA A 247 -51.80 -32.50 -0.24
CA ALA A 247 -52.50 -33.37 0.70
C ALA A 247 -52.10 -34.86 0.56
N ASP A 248 -51.57 -35.27 -0.60
CA ASP A 248 -51.14 -36.66 -0.85
C ASP A 248 -49.71 -36.91 -0.35
N GLU A 249 -48.81 -35.91 -0.40
CA GLU A 249 -47.45 -36.01 0.15
C GLU A 249 -47.44 -36.14 1.69
N GLU A 250 -48.37 -35.48 2.41
CA GLU A 250 -48.44 -35.57 3.87
C GLU A 250 -48.93 -36.94 4.39
N ARG A 251 -49.66 -37.70 3.56
CA ARG A 251 -50.10 -39.07 3.89
C ARG A 251 -49.01 -40.13 3.68
N ALA A 252 -48.07 -39.91 2.76
CA ALA A 252 -46.99 -40.84 2.48
C ALA A 252 -45.85 -40.80 3.53
N VAL A 253 -45.75 -39.72 4.31
CA VAL A 253 -44.70 -39.54 5.34
C VAL A 253 -45.12 -40.07 6.72
N ARG A 254 -46.39 -40.43 6.92
CA ARG A 254 -46.93 -40.89 8.21
C ARG A 254 -47.35 -42.38 8.27
N SER A 255 -46.94 -43.20 7.31
CA SER A 255 -47.04 -44.68 7.33
C SER A 255 -45.66 -45.31 7.36
#